data_AF-A0A2T4AXZ1-F1
#
_entry.id   AF-A0A2T4AXZ1-F1
#
_cell.length_a   1.000
_cell.length_b   1.000
_cell.length_c   1.000
_cell.angle_alpha   90.00
_cell.angle_beta   90.00
_cell.angle_gamma   90.00
#
_symmetry.space_group_name_H-M   'P 1'
#
loop_
_entity.id
_entity.type
_entity.pdbx_description
1 polymer ?
#
loop_
_entity_poly.entity_id
_entity_poly.type
_entity_poly.pdbx_seq_one_letter_code
_entity_poly.pdbx_strand_id
1 'polypeptide(L)'
;MSDGKGDLIDPVTYKVFTDNTHIVAIRHGSYANVFAWDTVERMNIKAKMWQDLVDDQPFTRADIITIQDPQNVASRNLDTFKYLQEGGQAQLTKEQQEERKAGNINAGALGSMGDKVLKAKAAVEKARKAREAGGDVNKSSGALEKSKQSASTAVRQAPIQDKKLAANAAAYTTGKAAASFTSTGLTPETSGERALLTDEEFMLKPKRVKTKGYARLETNLGNLTIELHTETAPKAVWNFIRLAQTGYYRGVAFHRNIPNFMIQGGDPTGTGKGGTSIWGKNFNDEFDGPLTHDARGVGM
;
A
#
# COMPACT_ATOMS: atom_id res chain seq x y z
N MET A 1 5.59 41.49 -4.11
CA MET A 1 5.74 42.68 -4.98
C MET A 1 4.52 42.74 -5.90
N SER A 2 4.11 43.93 -6.35
CA SER A 2 2.98 44.11 -7.27
C SER A 2 3.44 44.64 -8.63
N ASP A 3 2.87 44.18 -9.74
CA ASP A 3 3.26 44.54 -11.13
C ASP A 3 2.85 45.97 -11.55
N GLY A 4 2.83 46.94 -10.62
CA GLY A 4 2.30 48.29 -10.86
C GLY A 4 0.80 48.38 -11.16
N LYS A 5 0.15 47.26 -11.48
CA LYS A 5 -1.30 47.10 -11.73
C LYS A 5 -2.08 46.54 -10.53
N GLY A 6 -1.39 46.28 -9.41
CA GLY A 6 -1.98 45.76 -8.17
C GLY A 6 -1.94 44.23 -8.02
N ASP A 7 -1.57 43.50 -9.08
CA ASP A 7 -1.49 42.03 -9.03
C ASP A 7 -0.21 41.56 -8.31
N LEU A 8 -0.34 40.55 -7.44
CA LEU A 8 0.78 39.98 -6.69
C LEU A 8 1.61 39.07 -7.60
N ILE A 9 2.93 39.28 -7.62
CA ILE A 9 3.87 38.55 -8.47
C ILE A 9 4.97 37.85 -7.67
N ASP A 10 5.48 36.74 -8.21
CA ASP A 10 6.68 36.06 -7.73
C ASP A 10 7.90 36.96 -7.90
N PRO A 11 8.70 37.22 -6.85
CA PRO A 11 9.81 38.18 -6.90
C PRO A 11 10.97 37.76 -7.82
N VAL A 12 11.06 36.47 -8.19
CA VAL A 12 12.17 35.97 -9.01
C VAL A 12 11.75 35.73 -10.45
N THR A 13 10.64 35.02 -10.67
CA THR A 13 10.16 34.71 -12.03
C THR A 13 9.22 35.76 -12.60
N TYR A 14 8.84 36.77 -11.82
CA TYR A 14 7.85 37.81 -12.18
C TYR A 14 6.50 37.24 -12.65
N LYS A 15 6.22 35.98 -12.29
CA LYS A 15 4.97 35.32 -12.63
C LYS A 15 3.85 35.85 -11.74
N VAL A 16 2.74 36.22 -12.36
CA VAL A 16 1.53 36.65 -11.65
C VAL A 16 0.90 35.47 -10.91
N PHE A 17 0.62 35.67 -9.63
CA PHE A 17 -0.13 34.70 -8.83
C PHE A 17 -1.61 34.73 -9.24
N THR A 18 -2.17 33.55 -9.48
CA THR A 18 -3.59 33.35 -9.79
C THR A 18 -4.19 32.32 -8.85
N ASP A 19 -5.52 32.18 -8.86
CA ASP A 19 -6.26 31.21 -8.03
C ASP A 19 -5.86 29.74 -8.28
N ASN A 20 -5.14 29.47 -9.37
CA ASN A 20 -4.64 28.15 -9.74
C ASN A 20 -3.12 28.03 -9.63
N THR A 21 -2.45 29.02 -9.01
CA THR A 21 -1.01 28.93 -8.75
C THR A 21 -0.75 28.25 -7.40
N HIS A 22 0.27 27.40 -7.37
CA HIS A 22 0.77 26.85 -6.11
C HIS A 22 1.72 27.87 -5.49
N ILE A 23 1.31 28.42 -4.35
CA ILE A 23 2.01 29.49 -3.64
C ILE A 23 2.60 28.95 -2.34
N VAL A 24 3.87 29.23 -2.11
CA VAL A 24 4.59 28.86 -0.89
C VAL A 24 5.27 30.07 -0.26
N ALA A 25 5.43 30.05 1.05
CA ALA A 25 6.21 31.04 1.79
C ALA A 25 7.37 30.37 2.50
N ILE A 26 8.55 30.98 2.41
CA ILE A 26 9.75 30.59 3.17
C ILE A 26 9.77 31.44 4.42
N ARG A 27 9.68 30.79 5.59
CA ARG A 27 9.65 31.47 6.89
C ARG A 27 11.06 31.74 7.40
N HIS A 28 11.32 32.99 7.73
CA HIS A 28 12.51 33.46 8.44
C HIS A 28 12.11 34.10 9.75
N GLY A 29 11.98 33.29 10.82
CA GLY A 29 11.72 33.76 12.18
C GLY A 29 10.48 34.66 12.34
N SER A 30 10.68 35.97 12.12
CA SER A 30 9.69 37.05 12.24
C SER A 30 9.03 37.48 10.91
N TYR A 31 9.51 37.07 9.74
CA TYR A 31 8.93 37.41 8.44
C TYR A 31 8.96 36.20 7.49
N ALA A 32 8.30 36.30 6.33
CA ALA A 32 8.32 35.25 5.33
C ALA A 32 8.27 35.83 3.90
N ASN A 33 9.08 35.27 3.01
CA ASN A 33 9.10 35.63 1.60
C ASN A 33 8.21 34.66 0.81
N VAL A 34 7.37 35.19 -0.06
CA VAL A 34 6.36 34.41 -0.80
C VAL A 34 6.84 34.16 -2.23
N PHE A 35 6.77 32.91 -2.66
CA PHE A 35 7.23 32.43 -3.95
C PHE A 35 6.21 31.52 -4.63
N ALA A 36 6.34 31.38 -5.95
CA ALA A 36 5.72 30.27 -6.65
C ALA A 36 6.44 28.96 -6.31
N TRP A 37 5.70 27.86 -6.09
CA TRP A 37 6.30 26.55 -5.79
C TRP A 37 7.30 26.10 -6.87
N ASP A 38 6.98 26.32 -8.14
CA ASP A 38 7.84 25.94 -9.27
C ASP A 38 9.22 26.66 -9.22
N THR A 39 9.26 27.88 -8.68
CA THR A 39 10.48 28.66 -8.48
C THR A 39 11.36 28.02 -7.40
N VAL A 40 10.79 27.74 -6.23
CA VAL A 40 11.50 27.12 -5.09
C VAL A 40 11.92 25.68 -5.42
N GLU A 41 11.07 24.92 -6.11
CA GLU A 41 11.39 23.54 -6.50
C GLU A 41 12.59 23.49 -7.46
N ARG A 42 12.62 24.38 -8.46
CA ARG A 42 13.70 24.40 -9.46
C ARG A 42 15.00 24.95 -8.92
N MET A 43 14.96 26.09 -8.24
CA MET A 43 16.18 26.82 -7.88
C MET A 43 16.73 26.45 -6.51
N ASN A 44 15.90 25.93 -5.60
CA ASN A 44 16.36 25.56 -4.26
C ASN A 44 16.45 24.04 -4.11
N ILE A 45 15.34 23.33 -4.34
CA ILE A 45 15.26 21.90 -4.07
C ILE A 45 16.09 21.09 -5.09
N LYS A 46 15.88 21.32 -6.39
CA LYS A 46 16.60 20.60 -7.45
C LYS A 46 18.08 20.99 -7.53
N ALA A 47 18.40 22.27 -7.33
CA ALA A 47 19.78 22.74 -7.32
C ALA A 47 20.53 22.45 -6.00
N LYS A 48 19.84 21.93 -4.97
CA LYS A 48 20.35 21.71 -3.61
C LYS A 48 20.90 22.98 -2.95
N MET A 49 20.39 24.15 -3.34
CA MET A 49 20.73 25.44 -2.74
C MET A 49 19.66 25.86 -1.74
N TRP A 50 19.97 25.72 -0.45
CA TRP A 50 19.04 26.00 0.65
C TRP A 50 19.18 27.43 1.17
N GLN A 51 19.18 28.40 0.26
CA GLN A 51 19.27 29.83 0.52
C GLN A 51 18.08 30.52 -0.13
N ASP A 52 17.41 31.39 0.59
CA ASP A 52 16.26 32.15 0.08
C ASP A 52 16.70 33.01 -1.12
N LEU A 53 15.85 33.08 -2.13
CA LEU A 53 16.16 33.69 -3.42
C LEU A 53 16.10 35.23 -3.41
N VAL A 54 15.62 35.85 -2.32
CA VAL A 54 15.53 37.31 -2.19
C VAL A 54 16.58 37.87 -1.22
N ASP A 55 16.83 37.18 -0.10
CA ASP A 55 17.68 37.68 0.99
C ASP A 55 18.86 36.75 1.36
N ASP A 56 19.09 35.68 0.58
CA ASP A 56 20.18 34.70 0.75
C ASP A 56 20.23 34.04 2.14
N GLN A 57 19.17 34.15 2.95
CA GLN A 57 19.09 33.55 4.27
C GLN A 57 19.00 32.01 4.14
N PRO A 58 19.80 31.25 4.91
CA PRO A 58 19.70 29.81 4.89
C PRO A 58 18.38 29.34 5.51
N PHE A 59 17.68 28.43 4.85
CA PHE A 59 16.43 27.86 5.36
C PHE A 59 16.40 26.34 5.22
N THR A 60 15.54 25.69 6.00
CA THR A 60 15.35 24.24 5.95
C THR A 60 14.04 23.88 5.26
N ARG A 61 13.88 22.62 4.86
CA ARG A 61 12.63 22.13 4.26
C ARG A 61 11.40 22.33 5.17
N ALA A 62 11.58 22.37 6.49
CA ALA A 62 10.51 22.60 7.45
C ALA A 62 9.98 24.05 7.43
N ASP A 63 10.79 24.99 6.93
CA ASP A 63 10.46 26.41 6.87
C ASP A 63 9.63 26.77 5.63
N ILE A 64 9.41 25.81 4.73
CA ILE A 64 8.55 25.98 3.54
C ILE A 64 7.09 25.73 3.93
N ILE A 65 6.31 26.79 3.94
CA ILE A 65 4.88 26.77 4.29
C ILE A 65 4.06 26.90 3.00
N THR A 66 3.23 25.90 2.70
CA THR A 66 2.30 25.95 1.56
C THR A 66 1.10 26.82 1.89
N ILE A 67 0.93 27.94 1.19
CA ILE A 67 -0.21 28.85 1.36
C ILE A 67 -1.40 28.36 0.53
N GLN A 68 -1.14 27.98 -0.73
CA GLN A 68 -2.16 27.58 -1.67
C GLN A 68 -1.64 26.41 -2.52
N ASP A 69 -2.36 25.30 -2.49
CA ASP A 69 -2.08 24.15 -3.34
C ASP A 69 -3.35 23.75 -4.12
N PRO A 70 -3.45 24.12 -5.41
CA PRO A 70 -4.62 23.81 -6.24
C PRO A 70 -4.70 22.32 -6.62
N GLN A 71 -3.61 21.56 -6.48
CA GLN A 71 -3.58 20.12 -6.79
C GLN A 71 -4.00 19.26 -5.60
N ASN A 72 -4.02 19.84 -4.40
CA ASN A 72 -4.45 19.14 -3.20
C ASN A 72 -5.99 19.07 -3.13
N VAL A 73 -6.56 17.99 -3.68
CA VAL A 73 -8.01 17.70 -3.60
C VAL A 73 -8.51 17.49 -2.17
N ALA A 74 -7.63 17.17 -1.21
CA ALA A 74 -8.03 16.90 0.16
C ALA A 74 -8.37 18.17 0.96
N SER A 75 -7.73 19.31 0.66
CA SER A 75 -8.04 20.59 1.32
C SER A 75 -9.37 21.21 0.86
N ARG A 76 -9.92 20.73 -0.26
CA ARG A 76 -11.25 21.12 -0.78
C ARG A 76 -12.40 20.27 -0.24
N ASN A 77 -12.12 19.23 0.56
CA ASN A 77 -13.16 18.47 1.24
C ASN A 77 -13.75 19.30 2.38
N LEU A 78 -14.95 19.83 2.13
CA LEU A 78 -15.76 20.60 3.08
C LEU A 78 -16.11 19.84 4.37
N ASP A 79 -15.95 18.51 4.36
CA ASP A 79 -16.22 17.61 5.49
C ASP A 79 -15.20 17.75 6.65
N THR A 80 -14.04 18.36 6.38
CA THR A 80 -12.95 18.49 7.35
C THR A 80 -13.00 19.80 8.13
N PHE A 81 -13.91 20.71 7.79
CA PHE A 81 -14.00 21.98 8.49
C PHE A 81 -14.64 21.81 9.86
N LYS A 82 -13.92 22.26 10.88
CA LYS A 82 -14.31 22.16 12.30
C LYS A 82 -15.72 22.72 12.59
N TYR A 83 -16.12 23.79 11.90
CA TYR A 83 -17.45 24.39 12.08
C TYR A 83 -18.61 23.52 11.52
N LEU A 84 -18.33 22.62 10.57
CA LEU A 84 -19.29 21.64 10.06
C LEU A 84 -19.41 20.44 11.01
N GLN A 85 -18.32 20.11 11.71
CA GLN A 85 -18.27 19.03 12.71
C GLN A 85 -18.88 19.45 14.06
N GLU A 86 -18.76 20.73 14.44
CA GLU A 86 -19.24 21.26 15.72
C GLU A 86 -20.71 21.74 15.69
N GLY A 87 -21.46 21.44 14.63
CA GLY A 87 -22.93 21.50 14.67
C GLY A 87 -23.58 22.85 14.39
N GLY A 88 -22.93 23.74 13.62
CA GLY A 88 -23.59 24.92 13.06
C GLY A 88 -24.54 24.55 11.91
N GLN A 89 -25.83 24.79 12.08
CA GLN A 89 -26.92 24.39 11.18
C GLN A 89 -26.67 24.71 9.69
N ALA A 90 -26.52 23.65 8.88
CA ALA A 90 -26.89 23.64 7.47
C ALA A 90 -27.59 22.31 7.18
N GLN A 91 -28.82 22.14 7.70
CA GLN A 91 -29.71 21.11 7.19
C GLN A 91 -30.05 21.49 5.75
N LEU A 92 -29.30 20.95 4.78
CA LEU A 92 -29.83 20.81 3.43
C LEU A 92 -31.03 19.86 3.53
N THR A 93 -32.23 20.32 3.20
CA THR A 93 -33.40 19.45 3.10
C THR A 93 -33.16 18.40 2.02
N LYS A 94 -33.77 17.22 2.18
CA LYS A 94 -33.61 16.09 1.24
C LYS A 94 -33.92 16.48 -0.21
N GLU A 95 -34.79 17.47 -0.43
CA GLU A 95 -35.14 18.00 -1.74
C GLU A 95 -33.96 18.76 -2.41
N GLN A 96 -33.19 19.56 -1.67
CA GLN A 96 -32.02 20.28 -2.20
C GLN A 96 -30.84 19.35 -2.53
N GLN A 97 -30.75 18.20 -1.85
CA GLN A 97 -29.77 17.15 -2.20
C GLN A 97 -30.14 16.40 -3.49
N GLU A 98 -31.43 16.29 -3.81
CA GLU A 98 -31.90 15.68 -5.05
C GLU A 98 -31.77 16.63 -6.24
N GLU A 99 -32.02 17.93 -6.07
CA GLU A 99 -31.77 18.95 -7.11
C GLU A 99 -30.28 19.10 -7.44
N ARG A 100 -29.35 18.93 -6.47
CA ARG A 100 -27.90 18.87 -6.77
C ARG A 100 -27.48 17.58 -7.48
N LYS A 101 -28.15 16.46 -7.23
CA LYS A 101 -27.91 15.19 -7.95
C LYS A 101 -28.41 15.25 -9.38
N ALA A 102 -29.46 16.00 -9.63
CA ALA A 102 -29.87 16.46 -10.95
C ALA A 102 -29.03 17.67 -11.39
N GLY A 103 -27.70 17.51 -11.37
CA GLY A 103 -26.80 18.54 -11.90
C GLY A 103 -27.26 18.96 -13.29
N ASN A 104 -27.25 20.27 -13.55
CA ASN A 104 -27.53 20.90 -14.83
C ASN A 104 -26.61 20.36 -15.95
N ILE A 105 -26.90 19.17 -16.45
CA ILE A 105 -26.36 18.64 -17.70
C ILE A 105 -27.41 18.91 -18.75
N ASN A 106 -27.10 19.85 -19.64
CA ASN A 106 -27.90 20.11 -20.83
C ASN A 106 -27.83 18.87 -21.73
N ALA A 107 -28.81 17.96 -21.58
CA ALA A 107 -28.84 16.65 -22.22
C ALA A 107 -28.91 16.70 -23.77
N GLY A 108 -29.11 17.89 -24.35
CA GLY A 108 -29.08 18.11 -25.79
C GLY A 108 -27.68 18.26 -26.40
N ALA A 109 -26.61 18.41 -25.59
CA ALA A 109 -25.27 18.71 -26.10
C ALA A 109 -24.30 17.51 -26.15
N LEU A 110 -24.73 16.31 -25.76
CA LEU A 110 -23.87 15.13 -25.72
C LEU A 110 -24.54 13.99 -26.48
N GLY A 111 -24.23 13.89 -27.78
CA GLY A 111 -24.80 12.90 -28.71
C GLY A 111 -24.50 11.44 -28.33
N SER A 112 -23.94 10.65 -29.25
CA SER A 112 -23.77 9.18 -29.08
C SER A 112 -23.04 8.74 -27.79
N MET A 113 -22.27 9.62 -27.15
CA MET A 113 -21.57 9.34 -25.89
C MET A 113 -22.51 9.35 -24.67
N GLY A 114 -23.55 10.20 -24.68
CA GLY A 114 -24.51 10.31 -23.56
C GLY A 114 -25.30 9.02 -23.35
N ASP A 115 -25.70 8.39 -24.46
CA ASP A 115 -26.45 7.12 -24.46
C ASP A 115 -25.63 5.95 -23.89
N LYS A 116 -24.33 5.92 -24.19
CA LYS A 116 -23.40 4.91 -23.64
C LYS A 116 -23.21 5.10 -22.14
N VAL A 117 -23.17 6.33 -21.65
CA VAL A 117 -23.01 6.63 -20.22
C VAL A 117 -24.29 6.28 -19.44
N LEU A 118 -25.47 6.55 -20.00
CA LEU A 118 -26.73 6.09 -19.38
C LEU A 118 -26.82 4.56 -19.34
N LYS A 119 -26.47 3.88 -20.43
CA LYS A 119 -26.49 2.41 -20.50
C LYS A 119 -25.48 1.77 -19.56
N ALA A 120 -24.29 2.37 -19.42
CA ALA A 120 -23.27 1.93 -18.47
C ALA A 120 -23.73 2.10 -17.02
N LYS A 121 -24.34 3.24 -16.68
CA LYS A 121 -24.89 3.46 -15.33
C LYS A 121 -26.01 2.48 -15.00
N ALA A 122 -26.93 2.22 -15.92
CA ALA A 122 -28.00 1.23 -15.74
C ALA A 122 -27.46 -0.20 -15.56
N ALA A 123 -26.41 -0.58 -16.28
CA ALA A 123 -25.76 -1.88 -16.14
C ALA A 123 -25.06 -2.03 -14.78
N VAL A 124 -24.40 -0.98 -14.30
CA VAL A 124 -23.74 -0.96 -12.99
C VAL A 124 -24.76 -1.03 -11.85
N GLU A 125 -25.89 -0.34 -11.97
CA GLU A 125 -26.95 -0.38 -10.97
C GLU A 125 -27.64 -1.75 -10.93
N LYS A 126 -27.85 -2.38 -12.10
CA LYS A 126 -28.34 -3.76 -12.20
C LYS A 126 -27.35 -4.75 -11.58
N ALA A 127 -26.05 -4.56 -11.79
CA ALA A 127 -25.01 -5.38 -11.18
C ALA A 127 -24.93 -5.18 -9.64
N ARG A 128 -25.19 -3.96 -9.15
CA ARG A 128 -25.25 -3.68 -7.71
C ARG A 128 -26.46 -4.33 -7.05
N LYS A 129 -27.65 -4.24 -7.66
CA LYS A 129 -28.86 -4.94 -7.19
C LYS A 129 -28.71 -6.47 -7.22
N ALA A 130 -28.03 -7.02 -8.23
CA ALA A 130 -27.76 -8.46 -8.29
C ALA A 130 -26.79 -8.92 -7.18
N ARG A 131 -25.83 -8.08 -6.78
CA ARG A 131 -24.93 -8.33 -5.64
C ARG A 131 -25.65 -8.20 -4.29
N GLU A 132 -26.53 -7.23 -4.13
CA GLU A 132 -27.33 -7.02 -2.91
C GLU A 132 -28.34 -8.18 -2.68
N ALA A 133 -28.79 -8.85 -3.74
CA ALA A 133 -29.68 -10.02 -3.68
C ALA A 133 -28.98 -11.37 -3.45
N GLY A 134 -27.67 -11.39 -3.17
CA GLY A 134 -26.94 -12.61 -2.75
C GLY A 134 -26.79 -13.71 -3.82
N GLY A 135 -26.91 -13.38 -5.11
CA GLY A 135 -26.79 -14.35 -6.21
C GLY A 135 -25.35 -14.58 -6.69
N ASP A 136 -24.88 -15.82 -6.61
CA ASP A 136 -23.58 -16.31 -7.11
C ASP A 136 -23.49 -16.16 -8.65
N VAL A 137 -22.60 -15.27 -9.13
CA VAL A 137 -22.49 -14.87 -10.55
C VAL A 137 -21.59 -15.77 -11.38
N ASN A 138 -21.70 -17.09 -11.21
CA ASN A 138 -21.02 -18.03 -12.11
C ASN A 138 -21.92 -19.16 -12.59
N LYS A 139 -23.06 -18.81 -13.20
CA LYS A 139 -23.80 -19.70 -14.08
C LYS A 139 -24.70 -18.94 -15.06
N SER A 140 -24.22 -18.72 -16.27
CA SER A 140 -25.10 -18.56 -17.44
C SER A 140 -24.51 -19.27 -18.64
N SER A 141 -24.77 -20.57 -18.68
CA SER A 141 -24.71 -21.40 -19.88
C SER A 141 -25.97 -21.18 -20.72
N GLY A 142 -25.81 -20.84 -22.00
CA GLY A 142 -26.85 -21.07 -23.01
C GLY A 142 -27.10 -19.93 -23.98
N ALA A 143 -26.44 -19.97 -25.15
CA ALA A 143 -27.06 -19.73 -26.46
C ALA A 143 -26.06 -20.14 -27.55
N LEU A 144 -26.30 -21.30 -28.16
CA LEU A 144 -25.71 -21.71 -29.44
C LEU A 144 -26.24 -20.79 -30.55
N GLU A 145 -25.43 -20.52 -31.57
CA GLU A 145 -25.78 -20.89 -32.94
C GLU A 145 -24.53 -21.11 -33.81
N LYS A 146 -24.58 -22.17 -34.63
CA LYS A 146 -23.53 -22.62 -35.56
C LYS A 146 -23.79 -22.02 -36.93
N SER A 147 -22.72 -21.57 -37.60
CA SER A 147 -22.61 -21.68 -39.06
C SER A 147 -21.24 -22.31 -39.41
N LYS A 148 -21.29 -23.40 -40.17
CA LYS A 148 -20.12 -24.10 -40.73
C LYS A 148 -19.63 -23.35 -41.96
N GLN A 149 -18.33 -23.12 -42.06
CA GLN A 149 -17.62 -23.24 -43.34
C GLN A 149 -16.16 -23.65 -43.10
N SER A 150 -15.73 -24.56 -43.96
CA SER A 150 -14.51 -25.37 -43.94
C SER A 150 -13.31 -24.65 -44.53
N ALA A 151 -12.17 -24.65 -43.83
CA ALA A 151 -10.84 -24.60 -44.43
C ALA A 151 -9.79 -25.12 -43.43
N SER A 152 -8.97 -26.07 -43.88
CA SER A 152 -7.85 -26.67 -43.17
C SER A 152 -6.71 -25.67 -42.96
N THR A 153 -6.50 -25.25 -41.71
CA THR A 153 -5.30 -24.50 -41.30
C THR A 153 -4.90 -24.96 -39.91
N ALA A 154 -3.60 -25.21 -39.72
CA ALA A 154 -2.95 -25.64 -38.49
C ALA A 154 -3.61 -25.06 -37.22
N VAL A 155 -3.84 -25.93 -36.23
CA VAL A 155 -4.46 -25.59 -34.94
C VAL A 155 -3.65 -24.51 -34.24
N ARG A 156 -4.00 -23.25 -34.47
CA ARG A 156 -3.64 -22.14 -33.58
C ARG A 156 -4.48 -22.35 -32.33
N GLN A 157 -3.87 -22.90 -31.29
CA GLN A 157 -4.49 -22.94 -29.96
C GLN A 157 -4.85 -21.51 -29.57
N ALA A 158 -6.10 -21.31 -29.14
CA ALA A 158 -6.61 -20.00 -28.75
C ALA A 158 -5.67 -19.35 -27.71
N PRO A 159 -5.27 -18.08 -27.88
CA PRO A 159 -4.53 -17.38 -26.84
C PRO A 159 -5.50 -17.11 -25.70
N ILE A 160 -5.05 -17.35 -24.47
CA ILE A 160 -5.83 -17.23 -23.21
C ILE A 160 -6.64 -18.49 -22.91
N GLN A 161 -5.93 -19.54 -22.48
CA GLN A 161 -6.54 -20.52 -21.59
C GLN A 161 -6.59 -19.90 -20.19
N ASP A 162 -7.79 -19.56 -19.70
CA ASP A 162 -8.01 -19.20 -18.29
C ASP A 162 -7.78 -20.44 -17.42
N LYS A 163 -6.51 -20.76 -17.17
CA LYS A 163 -6.13 -21.81 -16.24
C LYS A 163 -6.56 -21.36 -14.84
N LYS A 164 -7.33 -22.20 -14.14
CA LYS A 164 -7.71 -21.95 -12.74
C LYS A 164 -6.44 -21.73 -11.92
N LEU A 165 -6.40 -20.61 -11.19
CA LEU A 165 -5.32 -20.29 -10.27
C LEU A 165 -5.21 -21.39 -9.21
N ALA A 166 -4.00 -21.96 -9.09
CA ALA A 166 -3.71 -22.92 -8.04
C ALA A 166 -3.85 -22.26 -6.66
N ALA A 167 -4.28 -23.04 -5.65
CA ALA A 167 -4.44 -22.54 -4.29
C ALA A 167 -3.14 -21.95 -3.70
N ASN A 168 -1.98 -22.41 -4.18
CA ASN A 168 -0.66 -21.97 -3.75
C ASN A 168 -0.08 -20.87 -4.66
N ALA A 169 -0.90 -20.20 -5.47
CA ALA A 169 -0.41 -19.14 -6.35
C ALA A 169 0.12 -17.95 -5.53
N ALA A 170 1.36 -17.54 -5.81
CA ALA A 170 1.99 -16.36 -5.27
C ALA A 170 1.42 -15.08 -5.89
N ALA A 171 1.63 -13.95 -5.22
CA ALA A 171 1.18 -12.65 -5.71
C ALA A 171 1.89 -12.24 -7.02
N TYR A 172 3.13 -12.71 -7.23
CA TYR A 172 3.99 -12.40 -8.37
C TYR A 172 3.94 -13.48 -9.47
N THR A 173 4.31 -13.09 -10.69
CA THR A 173 4.36 -13.97 -11.87
C THR A 173 5.69 -14.70 -11.94
N THR A 174 5.72 -15.85 -12.62
CA THR A 174 6.96 -16.64 -12.84
C THR A 174 7.99 -15.93 -13.71
N GLY A 175 7.64 -14.79 -14.32
CA GLY A 175 8.51 -14.06 -15.25
C GLY A 175 8.77 -14.77 -16.58
N LYS A 176 8.28 -16.00 -16.79
CA LYS A 176 8.53 -16.79 -18.01
C LYS A 176 8.06 -16.11 -19.29
N ALA A 177 6.89 -15.49 -19.27
CA ALA A 177 6.38 -14.75 -20.42
C ALA A 177 7.31 -13.58 -20.80
N ALA A 178 7.72 -12.77 -19.82
CA ALA A 178 8.67 -11.68 -20.04
C ALA A 178 10.06 -12.19 -20.46
N ALA A 179 10.56 -13.25 -19.83
CA ALA A 179 11.85 -13.86 -20.18
C ALA A 179 11.85 -14.38 -21.62
N SER A 180 10.77 -15.05 -22.04
CA SER A 180 10.62 -15.56 -23.41
C SER A 180 10.46 -14.46 -24.46
N PHE A 181 9.92 -13.29 -24.08
CA PHE A 181 9.90 -12.12 -24.95
C PHE A 181 11.31 -11.56 -25.19
N THR A 182 12.15 -11.57 -24.14
CA THR A 182 13.50 -10.97 -24.20
C THR A 182 14.60 -11.94 -24.66
N SER A 183 14.36 -13.25 -24.62
CA SER A 183 15.37 -14.27 -24.89
C SER A 183 15.01 -15.10 -26.11
N THR A 184 15.92 -15.16 -27.07
CA THR A 184 15.81 -15.99 -28.27
C THR A 184 16.04 -17.48 -28.00
N GLY A 185 16.51 -17.84 -26.79
CA GLY A 185 16.79 -19.22 -26.38
C GLY A 185 15.68 -19.88 -25.55
N LEU A 186 14.62 -19.14 -25.19
CA LEU A 186 13.47 -19.69 -24.46
C LEU A 186 12.28 -19.92 -25.39
N THR A 187 11.47 -20.93 -25.07
CA THR A 187 10.18 -21.15 -25.74
C THR A 187 9.24 -19.97 -25.47
N PRO A 188 8.57 -19.42 -26.50
CA PRO A 188 7.66 -18.30 -26.32
C PRO A 188 6.46 -18.69 -25.46
N GLU A 189 6.35 -18.06 -24.29
CA GLU A 189 5.27 -18.27 -23.33
C GLU A 189 4.34 -17.05 -23.34
N THR A 190 3.09 -17.24 -23.77
CA THR A 190 2.12 -16.13 -23.91
C THR A 190 1.28 -15.91 -22.64
N SER A 191 1.40 -16.79 -21.64
CA SER A 191 0.58 -16.73 -20.42
C SER A 191 1.37 -16.28 -19.19
N GLY A 192 0.80 -15.33 -18.44
CA GLY A 192 1.36 -14.84 -17.18
C GLY A 192 1.03 -15.78 -16.03
N GLU A 193 1.64 -16.96 -15.97
CA GLU A 193 1.43 -17.89 -14.87
C GLU A 193 1.99 -17.30 -13.55
N ARG A 194 1.16 -17.27 -12.49
CA ARG A 194 1.59 -16.90 -11.15
C ARG A 194 2.57 -17.95 -10.63
N ALA A 195 3.64 -17.51 -9.98
CA ALA A 195 4.58 -18.44 -9.38
C ALA A 195 3.87 -19.30 -8.33
N LEU A 196 4.19 -20.58 -8.24
CA LEU A 196 3.75 -21.40 -7.13
C LEU A 196 4.62 -21.03 -5.93
N LEU A 197 3.97 -20.69 -4.82
CA LEU A 197 4.63 -20.48 -3.55
C LEU A 197 5.20 -21.81 -3.07
N THR A 198 6.43 -21.82 -2.56
CA THR A 198 7.03 -23.03 -2.00
C THR A 198 6.16 -23.58 -0.87
N ASP A 199 6.17 -24.90 -0.65
CA ASP A 199 5.32 -25.53 0.37
C ASP A 199 5.56 -24.91 1.77
N GLU A 200 6.80 -24.53 2.06
CA GLU A 200 7.19 -23.84 3.30
C GLU A 200 6.60 -22.43 3.40
N GLU A 201 6.74 -21.61 2.36
CA GLU A 201 6.15 -20.26 2.33
C GLU A 201 4.61 -20.31 2.31
N PHE A 202 4.03 -21.38 1.75
CA PHE A 202 2.59 -21.60 1.74
C PHE A 202 2.07 -22.00 3.12
N MET A 203 2.77 -22.87 3.84
CA MET A 203 2.43 -23.28 5.21
C MET A 203 2.64 -22.16 6.23
N LEU A 204 3.68 -21.35 6.05
CA LEU A 204 4.07 -20.28 6.97
C LEU A 204 3.39 -18.93 6.67
N LYS A 205 2.21 -18.95 6.03
CA LYS A 205 1.39 -17.73 5.92
C LYS A 205 0.68 -17.43 7.25
N PRO A 206 0.71 -16.18 7.72
CA PRO A 206 -0.03 -15.77 8.92
C PRO A 206 -1.51 -16.16 8.86
N LYS A 207 -2.11 -16.43 10.02
CA LYS A 207 -3.53 -16.82 10.23
C LYS A 207 -3.97 -18.18 9.70
N ARG A 208 -3.07 -18.99 9.14
CA ARG A 208 -3.41 -20.35 8.69
C ARG A 208 -3.36 -21.38 9.81
N VAL A 209 -2.33 -21.31 10.66
CA VAL A 209 -2.15 -22.21 11.80
C VAL A 209 -2.75 -21.56 13.03
N LYS A 210 -3.96 -21.99 13.39
CA LYS A 210 -4.72 -21.48 14.56
C LYS A 210 -4.41 -22.19 15.88
N THR A 211 -3.44 -23.10 15.86
CA THR A 211 -3.10 -23.92 17.01
C THR A 211 -2.01 -23.24 17.83
N LYS A 212 -2.31 -22.89 19.08
CA LYS A 212 -1.30 -22.39 20.01
C LYS A 212 -0.20 -23.41 20.24
N GLY A 213 1.05 -23.00 20.11
CA GLY A 213 2.22 -23.82 20.45
C GLY A 213 2.63 -23.59 21.90
N TYR A 214 3.22 -24.60 22.53
CA TYR A 214 3.86 -24.46 23.85
C TYR A 214 5.26 -25.05 23.81
N ALA A 215 6.21 -24.36 24.44
CA ALA A 215 7.57 -24.83 24.61
C ALA A 215 7.97 -24.75 26.09
N ARG A 216 8.66 -25.78 26.57
CA ARG A 216 9.25 -25.79 27.91
C ARG A 216 10.75 -25.57 27.80
N LEU A 217 11.24 -24.51 28.43
CA LEU A 217 12.66 -24.20 28.57
C LEU A 217 13.10 -24.61 29.98
N GLU A 218 13.97 -25.61 30.07
CA GLU A 218 14.56 -26.05 31.33
C GLU A 218 15.87 -25.30 31.54
N THR A 219 15.93 -24.51 32.61
CA THR A 219 17.12 -23.72 32.96
C THR A 219 17.66 -24.15 34.31
N ASN A 220 18.88 -23.73 34.62
CA ASN A 220 19.49 -23.91 35.94
C ASN A 220 18.72 -23.21 37.08
N LEU A 221 17.89 -22.22 36.76
CA LEU A 221 17.09 -21.44 37.72
C LEU A 221 15.62 -21.87 37.77
N GLY A 222 15.23 -22.89 37.01
CA GLY A 222 13.87 -23.42 36.96
C GLY A 222 13.31 -23.60 35.55
N ASN A 223 12.05 -24.02 35.49
CA ASN A 223 11.37 -24.32 34.24
C ASN A 223 10.51 -23.12 33.82
N LEU A 224 10.64 -22.73 32.55
CA LEU A 224 9.83 -21.68 31.93
C LEU A 224 8.96 -22.30 30.84
N THR A 225 7.66 -22.03 30.86
CA THR A 225 6.72 -22.42 29.81
C THR A 225 6.39 -21.20 28.96
N ILE A 226 6.63 -21.31 27.66
CA ILE A 226 6.46 -20.25 26.67
C ILE A 226 5.29 -20.64 25.78
N GLU A 227 4.30 -19.76 25.68
CA GLU A 227 3.23 -19.86 24.67
C GLU A 227 3.70 -19.22 23.37
N LEU A 228 3.50 -19.92 22.24
CA LEU A 228 3.95 -19.52 20.92
C LEU A 228 2.73 -19.16 20.06
N HIS A 229 2.71 -17.92 19.56
CA HIS A 229 1.64 -17.39 18.72
C HIS A 229 1.89 -17.70 17.23
N THR A 230 1.59 -18.93 16.81
CA THR A 230 1.71 -19.39 15.41
C THR A 230 0.82 -18.62 14.43
N GLU A 231 -0.26 -18.01 14.92
CA GLU A 231 -1.20 -17.26 14.08
C GLU A 231 -0.58 -15.97 13.55
N THR A 232 0.17 -15.27 14.39
CA THR A 232 0.74 -13.96 14.11
C THR A 232 2.13 -14.08 13.48
N ALA A 233 2.99 -14.93 14.07
CA ALA A 233 4.39 -15.08 13.66
C ALA A 233 4.73 -16.54 13.33
N PRO A 234 4.14 -17.13 12.27
CA PRO A 234 4.37 -18.53 11.93
C PRO A 234 5.82 -18.85 11.57
N LYS A 235 6.54 -17.96 10.87
CA LYS A 235 7.94 -18.20 10.49
C LYS A 235 8.85 -18.19 11.70
N ALA A 236 8.70 -17.20 12.58
CA ALA A 236 9.49 -17.12 13.80
C ALA A 236 9.28 -18.35 14.70
N VAL A 237 8.01 -18.75 14.89
CA VAL A 237 7.66 -19.93 15.70
C VAL A 237 8.21 -21.22 15.08
N TRP A 238 8.12 -21.38 13.75
CA TRP A 238 8.66 -22.54 13.06
C TRP A 238 10.17 -22.66 13.20
N ASN A 239 10.89 -21.54 13.01
CA ASN A 239 12.33 -21.46 13.22
C ASN A 239 12.69 -21.87 14.66
N PHE A 240 12.00 -21.32 15.65
CA PHE A 240 12.21 -21.62 17.06
C PHE A 240 12.01 -23.12 17.37
N ILE A 241 10.88 -23.70 16.96
CA ILE A 241 10.57 -25.12 17.19
C ILE A 241 11.62 -26.01 16.55
N ARG A 242 12.02 -25.71 15.31
CA ARG A 242 12.96 -26.55 14.57
C ARG A 242 14.36 -26.48 15.18
N LEU A 243 14.83 -25.31 15.62
CA LEU A 243 16.08 -25.16 16.37
C LEU A 243 16.02 -25.85 17.74
N ALA A 244 14.87 -25.81 18.41
CA ALA A 244 14.68 -26.52 19.67
C ALA A 244 14.75 -28.05 19.48
N GLN A 245 14.13 -28.58 18.42
CA GLN A 245 14.17 -30.02 18.09
C GLN A 245 15.57 -30.53 17.76
N THR A 246 16.40 -29.71 17.11
CA THR A 246 17.80 -30.07 16.83
C THR A 246 18.71 -29.93 18.06
N GLY A 247 18.19 -29.41 19.17
CA GLY A 247 18.95 -29.18 20.40
C GLY A 247 19.86 -27.95 20.35
N TYR A 248 19.64 -27.02 19.42
CA TYR A 248 20.47 -25.83 19.20
C TYR A 248 20.64 -24.97 20.47
N TYR A 249 19.59 -24.87 21.28
CA TYR A 249 19.58 -24.06 22.50
C TYR A 249 20.15 -24.78 23.74
N ARG A 250 20.62 -26.03 23.61
CA ARG A 250 21.13 -26.79 24.75
C ARG A 250 22.50 -26.24 25.19
N GLY A 251 22.59 -25.83 26.45
CA GLY A 251 23.82 -25.26 27.02
C GLY A 251 24.09 -23.81 26.60
N VAL A 252 23.14 -23.15 25.93
CA VAL A 252 23.25 -21.75 25.53
C VAL A 252 22.92 -20.84 26.71
N ALA A 253 23.84 -19.93 27.03
CA ALA A 253 23.65 -18.97 28.12
C ALA A 253 22.87 -17.73 27.67
N PHE A 254 22.21 -17.07 28.63
CA PHE A 254 21.70 -15.72 28.45
C PHE A 254 22.87 -14.73 28.59
N HIS A 255 23.35 -14.20 27.46
CA HIS A 255 24.55 -13.36 27.43
C HIS A 255 24.26 -11.88 27.79
N ARG A 256 22.98 -11.47 27.80
CA ARG A 256 22.60 -10.09 28.14
C ARG A 256 21.38 -10.08 29.05
N ASN A 257 21.49 -9.38 30.16
CA ASN A 257 20.42 -9.16 31.13
C ASN A 257 20.40 -7.67 31.52
N ILE A 258 19.31 -6.98 31.21
CA ILE A 258 19.07 -5.59 31.61
C ILE A 258 17.86 -5.58 32.54
N PRO A 259 18.04 -5.27 33.85
CA PRO A 259 16.94 -5.20 34.80
C PRO A 259 15.84 -4.27 34.32
N ASN A 260 14.57 -4.69 34.49
CA ASN A 260 13.37 -3.96 34.08
C ASN A 260 13.22 -3.70 32.57
N PHE A 261 14.01 -4.35 31.73
CA PHE A 261 13.91 -4.18 30.27
C PHE A 261 13.81 -5.51 29.54
N MET A 262 14.93 -6.25 29.41
CA MET A 262 14.94 -7.49 28.64
C MET A 262 16.05 -8.45 29.08
N ILE A 263 15.81 -9.73 28.83
CA ILE A 263 16.82 -10.79 28.85
C ILE A 263 17.01 -11.30 27.42
N GLN A 264 18.25 -11.48 26.98
CA GLN A 264 18.58 -11.94 25.64
C GLN A 264 19.39 -13.24 25.72
N GLY A 265 19.00 -14.20 24.88
CA GLY A 265 19.67 -15.49 24.75
C GLY A 265 19.66 -15.96 23.30
N GLY A 266 19.91 -17.27 23.10
CA GLY A 266 19.80 -17.89 21.78
C GLY A 266 21.03 -17.78 20.88
N ASP A 267 22.14 -17.24 21.38
CA ASP A 267 23.43 -17.22 20.69
C ASP A 267 24.35 -18.33 21.25
N PRO A 268 24.64 -19.40 20.49
CA PRO A 268 25.54 -20.47 20.93
C PRO A 268 26.98 -20.02 21.20
N THR A 269 27.39 -18.90 20.59
CA THR A 269 28.74 -18.34 20.81
C THR A 269 28.83 -17.51 22.09
N GLY A 270 27.70 -17.07 22.65
CA GLY A 270 27.64 -16.21 23.82
C GLY A 270 28.17 -14.78 23.60
N THR A 271 28.53 -14.42 22.37
CA THR A 271 29.10 -13.10 22.04
C THR A 271 28.03 -12.02 21.82
N GLY A 272 26.79 -12.42 21.61
CA GLY A 272 25.64 -11.57 21.28
C GLY A 272 25.58 -11.16 19.80
N LYS A 273 26.48 -11.67 18.96
CA LYS A 273 26.53 -11.42 17.51
C LYS A 273 26.29 -12.69 16.68
N GLY A 274 26.28 -13.85 17.33
CA GLY A 274 26.02 -15.12 16.66
C GLY A 274 24.52 -15.43 16.58
N GLY A 275 24.24 -16.59 16.00
CA GLY A 275 22.88 -17.06 15.75
C GLY A 275 22.63 -17.29 14.26
N THR A 276 22.08 -18.46 13.93
CA THR A 276 21.71 -18.82 12.57
C THR A 276 20.27 -19.32 12.57
N SER A 277 19.49 -18.88 11.59
CA SER A 277 18.16 -19.47 11.35
C SER A 277 18.30 -20.87 10.74
N ILE A 278 17.20 -21.62 10.72
CA ILE A 278 17.16 -22.92 10.03
C ILE A 278 17.42 -22.82 8.52
N TRP A 279 17.22 -21.64 7.94
CA TRP A 279 17.41 -21.37 6.52
C TRP A 279 18.84 -20.89 6.20
N GLY A 280 19.69 -20.74 7.22
CA GLY A 280 21.05 -20.21 7.08
C GLY A 280 21.14 -18.74 6.67
N LYS A 281 19.99 -18.05 6.57
CA LYS A 281 19.86 -16.64 6.19
C LYS A 281 18.88 -15.93 7.11
N ASN A 282 19.00 -14.62 7.23
CA ASN A 282 18.00 -13.81 7.93
C ASN A 282 16.65 -13.93 7.21
N PHE A 283 15.57 -14.00 7.98
CA PHE A 283 14.20 -14.02 7.49
C PHE A 283 13.50 -12.70 7.84
N ASN A 284 12.41 -12.40 7.16
CA ASN A 284 11.68 -11.14 7.32
C ASN A 284 10.91 -11.10 8.65
N ASP A 285 10.78 -9.90 9.21
CA ASP A 285 10.00 -9.66 10.42
C ASP A 285 8.49 -9.79 10.17
N GLU A 286 7.77 -10.29 11.19
CA GLU A 286 6.32 -10.56 11.16
C GLU A 286 5.59 -9.65 12.17
N PHE A 287 5.28 -8.42 11.78
CA PHE A 287 4.59 -7.43 12.64
C PHE A 287 3.06 -7.40 12.46
N ASP A 288 2.51 -8.28 11.64
CA ASP A 288 1.09 -8.29 11.28
C ASP A 288 0.21 -8.89 12.40
N GLY A 289 0.11 -8.20 13.52
CA GLY A 289 -0.77 -8.59 14.63
C GLY A 289 -1.02 -7.48 15.65
N PRO A 290 -2.02 -7.66 16.52
CA PRO A 290 -2.33 -6.72 17.61
C PRO A 290 -1.35 -6.84 18.80
N LEU A 291 -0.30 -7.66 18.68
CA LEU A 291 0.59 -7.98 19.78
C LEU A 291 1.59 -6.84 19.99
N THR A 292 1.56 -6.27 21.18
CA THR A 292 2.42 -5.18 21.65
C THR A 292 3.20 -5.62 22.89
N HIS A 293 4.34 -4.98 23.13
CA HIS A 293 5.21 -5.28 24.28
C HIS A 293 4.75 -4.53 25.55
N ASP A 294 3.50 -4.72 25.94
CA ASP A 294 2.87 -3.94 27.02
C ASP A 294 3.07 -4.57 28.42
N ALA A 295 3.40 -5.85 28.47
CA ALA A 295 3.56 -6.61 29.71
C ALA A 295 4.90 -7.36 29.77
N ARG A 296 5.35 -7.62 31.00
CA ARG A 296 6.51 -8.49 31.24
C ARG A 296 6.24 -9.89 30.71
N GLY A 297 7.29 -10.54 30.20
CA GLY A 297 7.21 -11.92 29.68
C GLY A 297 6.76 -12.02 28.22
N VAL A 298 6.54 -10.89 27.54
CA VAL A 298 6.38 -10.85 26.08
C VAL A 298 7.76 -10.92 25.43
N GLY A 299 7.95 -11.93 24.58
CA GLY A 299 9.17 -12.11 23.78
C GLY A 299 8.95 -11.73 22.32
N MET A 300 10.06 -11.45 21.64
CA MET A 300 10.14 -11.17 20.20
C MET A 300 10.82 -12.32 19.47
#